data_AF-A0A961YJX4-F1
#
_entry.id   AF-A0A961YJX4-F1
#
_cell.length_a   1.000
_cell.length_b   1.000
_cell.length_c   1.000
_cell.angle_alpha   90.00
_cell.angle_beta   90.00
_cell.angle_gamma   90.00
#
_symmetry.space_group_name_H-M   'P 1'
#
loop_
_entity.id
_entity.type
_entity.pdbx_description
1 polymer ?
#
loop_
_entity_poly.entity_id
_entity_poly.type
_entity_poly.pdbx_seq_one_letter_code
_entity_poly.pdbx_strand_id
1 'polypeptide(L)'
;TGANFLIAETGTSVIVTNEGNGDLTQTLPRIHIVVASLEKVIPTLDDMAQILRVLARSATGQDMAVYTTLSTGPRRPEDPDGPEEYHVVLLDNGRSSMLGTDFQDMLRCIRCGACMNHCPVYHTVGGHAYGWVYSGPMGAVLTPSLIGVDQAGHLPNASTFCGRCESVCPMRIPLPRMMRNWREREFERHLNPNGARTGLRTWAYFAKRPRLYHFATSIAMPLLSRWIGRRGRAQTLPLAGGWTGHRDLPAPQGATFQQQWKKKKAEAHR
;
A
#
# COMPACT_ATOMS: atom_id res chain seq x y z
N THR A 1 -25.61 5.54 -0.25
CA THR A 1 -24.57 4.60 -0.74
C THR A 1 -23.29 5.36 -1.08
N GLY A 2 -22.24 4.65 -1.52
CA GLY A 2 -21.12 5.26 -2.25
C GLY A 2 -21.33 5.22 -3.77
N ALA A 3 -20.27 5.48 -4.54
CA ALA A 3 -20.26 5.24 -5.99
C ALA A 3 -18.89 4.69 -6.45
N ASN A 4 -18.93 3.77 -7.42
CA ASN A 4 -17.76 3.32 -8.17
C ASN A 4 -17.38 4.35 -9.23
N PHE A 5 -18.39 4.91 -9.91
CA PHE A 5 -18.24 5.94 -10.95
C PHE A 5 -19.37 6.98 -10.86
N LEU A 6 -19.09 8.18 -11.35
CA LEU A 6 -20.06 9.27 -11.55
C LEU A 6 -19.93 9.73 -13.01
N ILE A 7 -21.01 9.67 -13.78
CA ILE A 7 -20.99 9.99 -15.20
C ILE A 7 -21.34 11.46 -15.40
N ALA A 8 -20.42 12.23 -15.98
CA ALA A 8 -20.59 13.67 -16.14
C ALA A 8 -21.66 14.03 -17.18
N GLU A 9 -21.71 13.33 -18.32
CA GLU A 9 -22.64 13.68 -19.41
C GLU A 9 -24.12 13.48 -19.05
N THR A 10 -24.43 12.54 -18.14
CA THR A 10 -25.81 12.17 -17.77
C THR A 10 -26.17 12.50 -16.33
N GLY A 11 -25.20 12.86 -15.47
CA GLY A 11 -25.43 13.02 -14.04
C GLY A 11 -25.76 11.70 -13.32
N THR A 12 -25.24 10.57 -13.82
CA THR A 12 -25.55 9.23 -13.30
C THR A 12 -24.53 8.79 -12.24
N SER A 13 -24.99 8.23 -11.11
CA SER A 13 -24.11 7.47 -10.21
C SER A 13 -24.14 5.99 -10.54
N VAL A 14 -22.98 5.34 -10.45
CA VAL A 14 -22.83 3.91 -10.77
C VAL A 14 -22.30 3.16 -9.55
N ILE A 15 -22.96 2.08 -9.20
CA ILE A 15 -22.56 1.17 -8.14
C ILE A 15 -22.36 -0.21 -8.73
N VAL A 16 -21.27 -0.85 -8.34
CA VAL A 16 -20.91 -2.20 -8.77
C VAL A 16 -20.83 -3.09 -7.55
N THR A 17 -21.64 -4.14 -7.49
CA THR A 17 -21.66 -5.12 -6.38
C THR A 17 -21.78 -6.55 -6.90
N ASN A 18 -21.41 -7.52 -6.07
CA ASN A 18 -21.62 -8.94 -6.35
C ASN A 18 -22.76 -9.53 -5.52
N GLU A 19 -23.20 -8.82 -4.49
CA GLU A 19 -24.13 -9.29 -3.47
C GLU A 19 -25.52 -8.65 -3.58
N GLY A 20 -25.70 -7.59 -4.39
CA GLY A 20 -26.99 -6.88 -4.56
C GLY A 20 -27.39 -6.02 -3.36
N ASN A 21 -26.53 -5.91 -2.34
CA ASN A 21 -26.75 -5.06 -1.17
C ASN A 21 -26.83 -3.57 -1.53
N GLY A 22 -26.11 -3.14 -2.57
CA GLY A 22 -26.18 -1.77 -3.10
C GLY A 22 -27.59 -1.42 -3.56
N ASP A 23 -28.20 -2.30 -4.36
CA ASP A 23 -29.55 -2.18 -4.91
C ASP A 23 -30.60 -2.13 -3.81
N LEU A 24 -30.55 -3.04 -2.83
CA LEU A 24 -31.44 -3.02 -1.68
C LEU A 24 -31.34 -1.70 -0.89
N THR A 25 -30.13 -1.14 -0.77
CA THR A 25 -29.89 0.09 0.00
C THR A 25 -30.32 1.36 -0.74
N GLN A 26 -30.48 1.33 -2.06
CA GLN A 26 -30.83 2.51 -2.86
C GLN A 26 -32.27 2.51 -3.38
N THR A 27 -32.86 1.34 -3.63
CA THR A 27 -34.20 1.25 -4.24
C THR A 27 -35.32 1.26 -3.20
N LEU A 28 -35.12 0.63 -2.03
CA LEU A 28 -36.15 0.53 -0.98
C LEU A 28 -36.37 1.84 -0.19
N PRO A 29 -35.32 2.60 0.16
CA PRO A 29 -35.52 3.84 0.93
C PRO A 29 -36.15 4.96 0.10
N ARG A 30 -36.99 5.78 0.74
CA ARG A 30 -37.57 6.99 0.13
C ARG A 30 -36.53 8.03 -0.29
N ILE A 31 -35.37 8.05 0.36
CA ILE A 31 -34.30 9.03 0.11
C ILE A 31 -33.01 8.28 -0.15
N HIS A 32 -32.41 8.51 -1.32
CA HIS A 32 -31.11 7.96 -1.69
C HIS A 32 -30.04 9.06 -1.68
N ILE A 33 -29.08 8.93 -0.76
CA ILE A 33 -27.92 9.82 -0.66
C ILE A 33 -26.68 9.09 -1.15
N VAL A 34 -26.09 9.56 -2.24
CA VAL A 34 -24.82 9.07 -2.79
C VAL A 34 -23.68 9.95 -2.28
N VAL A 35 -22.74 9.37 -1.55
CA VAL A 35 -21.52 10.06 -1.09
C VAL A 35 -20.33 9.50 -1.85
N ALA A 36 -19.73 10.30 -2.72
CA ALA A 36 -18.66 9.86 -3.59
C ALA A 36 -17.57 10.91 -3.67
N SER A 37 -16.34 10.48 -3.91
CA SER A 37 -15.20 11.36 -4.00
C SER A 37 -14.97 11.85 -5.43
N LEU A 38 -14.37 13.04 -5.59
CA LEU A 38 -14.27 13.73 -6.89
C LEU A 38 -13.58 12.91 -7.98
N GLU A 39 -12.65 12.03 -7.60
CA GLU A 39 -11.90 11.20 -8.54
C GLU A 39 -12.73 10.07 -9.17
N LYS A 40 -14.00 9.93 -8.77
CA LYS A 40 -14.94 8.98 -9.36
C LYS A 40 -15.64 9.50 -10.60
N VAL A 41 -15.49 10.79 -10.92
CA VAL A 41 -16.09 11.39 -12.11
C VAL A 41 -15.39 10.88 -13.37
N ILE A 42 -16.19 10.43 -14.32
CA ILE A 42 -15.79 10.01 -15.66
C ILE A 42 -16.68 10.71 -16.70
N PRO A 43 -16.15 11.01 -17.91
CA PRO A 43 -16.88 11.87 -18.84
C PRO A 43 -18.15 11.22 -19.39
N THR A 44 -18.04 9.99 -19.90
CA THR A 44 -19.11 9.33 -20.65
C THR A 44 -19.42 7.90 -20.17
N LEU A 45 -20.59 7.39 -20.56
CA LEU A 45 -20.97 5.98 -20.40
C LEU A 45 -20.05 5.03 -21.18
N ASP A 46 -19.53 5.47 -22.33
CA ASP A 46 -18.58 4.68 -23.12
C ASP A 46 -17.25 4.51 -22.38
N ASP A 47 -16.74 5.59 -21.77
CA ASP A 47 -15.55 5.51 -20.92
C ASP A 47 -15.78 4.57 -19.74
N MET A 48 -16.96 4.66 -19.09
CA MET A 48 -17.36 3.76 -18.02
C MET A 48 -17.35 2.30 -18.48
N ALA A 49 -17.93 2.00 -19.64
CA ALA A 49 -18.00 0.65 -20.17
C ALA A 49 -16.60 0.05 -20.37
N GLN A 50 -15.63 0.83 -20.87
CA GLN A 50 -14.25 0.38 -20.96
C GLN A 50 -13.61 0.12 -19.59
N ILE A 51 -13.87 0.98 -18.61
CA ILE A 51 -13.33 0.82 -17.25
C ILE A 51 -13.94 -0.39 -16.54
N LEU A 52 -15.25 -0.63 -16.71
CA LEU A 52 -15.94 -1.79 -16.13
C LEU A 52 -15.32 -3.11 -16.60
N ARG A 53 -14.90 -3.18 -17.87
CA ARG A 53 -14.21 -4.37 -18.41
C ARG A 53 -12.94 -4.71 -17.65
N VAL A 54 -12.16 -3.71 -17.22
CA VAL A 54 -10.92 -3.95 -16.47
C VAL A 54 -11.16 -4.05 -14.96
N LEU A 55 -12.23 -3.45 -14.44
CA LEU A 55 -12.56 -3.47 -13.00
C LEU A 55 -12.75 -4.91 -12.49
N ALA A 56 -13.72 -5.65 -13.05
CA ALA A 56 -14.06 -6.99 -12.58
C ALA A 56 -12.92 -7.99 -12.81
N ARG A 57 -12.30 -7.93 -14.00
CA ARG A 57 -11.17 -8.81 -14.37
C ARG A 57 -9.96 -8.62 -13.46
N SER A 58 -9.68 -7.39 -13.05
CA SER A 58 -8.54 -7.10 -12.17
C SER A 58 -8.85 -7.37 -10.69
N ALA A 59 -10.13 -7.30 -10.30
CA ALA A 59 -10.56 -7.49 -8.93
C ALA A 59 -10.73 -8.97 -8.57
N THR A 60 -11.64 -9.65 -9.26
CA THR A 60 -12.12 -11.00 -8.95
C THR A 60 -11.84 -11.99 -10.07
N GLY A 61 -11.32 -11.54 -11.21
CA GLY A 61 -11.12 -12.38 -12.40
C GLY A 61 -12.41 -12.66 -13.18
N GLN A 62 -13.52 -12.01 -12.81
CA GLN A 62 -14.81 -12.15 -13.51
C GLN A 62 -14.83 -11.28 -14.78
N ASP A 63 -15.60 -11.69 -15.79
CA ASP A 63 -15.80 -10.88 -16.98
C ASP A 63 -16.55 -9.57 -16.71
N MET A 64 -17.49 -9.62 -15.77
CA MET A 64 -18.27 -8.50 -15.26
C MET A 64 -18.74 -8.82 -13.83
N ALA A 65 -19.03 -7.79 -13.02
CA ALA A 65 -19.68 -7.98 -11.72
C ALA A 65 -21.14 -8.43 -11.89
N VAL A 66 -21.71 -9.01 -10.85
CA VAL A 66 -23.10 -9.54 -10.89
C VAL A 66 -24.12 -8.40 -11.05
N TYR A 67 -23.93 -7.29 -10.34
CA TYR A 67 -24.80 -6.12 -10.40
C TYR A 67 -24.00 -4.88 -10.76
N THR A 68 -24.44 -4.18 -11.79
CA THR A 68 -23.95 -2.85 -12.18
C THR A 68 -25.14 -1.94 -12.36
N THR A 69 -25.38 -1.09 -11.36
CA THR A 69 -26.61 -0.32 -11.27
C THR A 69 -26.33 1.15 -11.50
N LEU A 70 -27.11 1.74 -12.40
CA LEU A 70 -27.01 3.13 -12.83
C LEU A 70 -28.23 3.87 -12.28
N SER A 71 -27.99 4.90 -11.46
CA SER A 71 -29.04 5.76 -10.90
C SER A 71 -28.92 7.16 -11.47
N THR A 72 -30.00 7.66 -12.08
CA THR A 72 -30.04 8.97 -12.76
C THR A 72 -31.22 9.78 -12.23
N GLY A 73 -31.12 10.17 -10.95
CA GLY A 73 -32.17 10.91 -10.26
C GLY A 73 -33.17 10.03 -9.48
N PRO A 74 -34.21 10.66 -8.92
CA PRO A 74 -35.27 9.96 -8.20
C PRO A 74 -36.18 9.18 -9.16
N ARG A 75 -37.04 8.32 -8.60
CA ARG A 75 -38.06 7.61 -9.36
C ARG A 75 -39.00 8.59 -10.07
N ARG A 76 -39.43 8.21 -11.27
CA ARG A 76 -40.40 8.92 -12.08
C ARG A 76 -41.81 8.40 -11.78
N PRO A 77 -42.88 9.11 -12.19
CA PRO A 77 -44.26 8.65 -11.97
C PRO A 77 -44.56 7.27 -12.57
N GLU A 78 -43.92 6.92 -13.68
CA GLU A 78 -44.06 5.63 -14.37
C GLU A 78 -43.18 4.52 -13.79
N ASP A 79 -42.18 4.86 -12.97
CA ASP A 79 -41.29 3.86 -12.39
C ASP A 79 -42.02 3.09 -11.28
N PRO A 80 -41.95 1.74 -11.29
CA PRO A 80 -42.65 0.91 -10.31
C PRO A 80 -42.10 1.08 -8.89
N ASP A 81 -40.81 1.41 -8.77
CA ASP A 81 -40.08 1.53 -7.52
C ASP A 81 -38.90 2.52 -7.60
N GLY A 82 -38.33 2.86 -6.45
CA GLY A 82 -37.16 3.73 -6.33
C GLY A 82 -37.32 4.87 -5.31
N PRO A 83 -36.27 5.66 -5.12
CA PRO A 83 -36.28 6.74 -4.15
C PRO A 83 -37.12 7.94 -4.64
N GLU A 84 -37.85 8.58 -3.74
CA GLU A 84 -38.55 9.85 -3.98
C GLU A 84 -37.57 11.03 -4.10
N GLU A 85 -36.45 10.96 -3.38
CA GLU A 85 -35.39 11.96 -3.40
C GLU A 85 -34.03 11.34 -3.69
N TYR A 86 -33.23 12.03 -4.51
CA TYR A 86 -31.90 11.58 -4.91
C TYR A 86 -30.89 12.71 -4.75
N HIS A 87 -29.91 12.51 -3.87
CA HIS A 87 -28.92 13.52 -3.49
C HIS A 87 -27.50 13.01 -3.74
N VAL A 88 -26.65 13.82 -4.38
CA VAL A 88 -25.24 13.47 -4.62
C VAL A 88 -24.34 14.44 -3.86
N VAL A 89 -23.52 13.90 -2.96
CA VAL A 89 -22.52 14.63 -2.18
C VAL A 89 -21.14 14.30 -2.71
N LEU A 90 -20.51 15.29 -3.35
CA LEU A 90 -19.14 15.20 -3.82
C LEU A 90 -18.16 15.59 -2.71
N LEU A 91 -17.38 14.61 -2.25
CA LEU A 91 -16.43 14.79 -1.15
C LEU A 91 -14.98 14.83 -1.67
N ASP A 92 -14.36 16.01 -1.62
CA ASP A 92 -12.95 16.14 -1.92
C ASP A 92 -12.08 15.47 -0.84
N ASN A 93 -12.25 15.91 0.41
CA ASN A 93 -11.47 15.47 1.56
C ASN A 93 -9.95 15.55 1.32
N GLY A 94 -9.48 16.64 0.70
CA GLY A 94 -8.07 16.90 0.43
C GLY A 94 -7.50 16.22 -0.83
N ARG A 95 -8.31 15.51 -1.63
CA ARG A 95 -7.84 14.83 -2.85
C ARG A 95 -7.39 15.81 -3.94
N SER A 96 -8.04 16.96 -4.04
CA SER A 96 -7.70 18.03 -4.97
C SER A 96 -6.26 18.51 -4.81
N SER A 97 -5.70 18.43 -3.60
CA SER A 97 -4.29 18.77 -3.33
C SER A 97 -3.27 17.89 -4.05
N MET A 98 -3.68 16.72 -4.55
CA MET A 98 -2.81 15.84 -5.34
C MET A 98 -2.69 16.28 -6.80
N LEU A 99 -3.60 17.12 -7.31
CA LEU A 99 -3.56 17.62 -8.69
C LEU A 99 -2.30 18.46 -8.93
N GLY A 100 -1.63 18.23 -10.06
CA GLY A 100 -0.38 18.89 -10.42
C GLY A 100 0.84 18.41 -9.64
N THR A 101 0.70 17.43 -8.75
CA THR A 101 1.80 16.89 -7.93
C THR A 101 2.23 15.50 -8.41
N ASP A 102 3.31 14.97 -7.81
CA ASP A 102 3.75 13.59 -8.01
C ASP A 102 2.70 12.52 -7.68
N PHE A 103 1.65 12.90 -6.93
CA PHE A 103 0.57 12.01 -6.48
C PHE A 103 -0.67 12.06 -7.37
N GLN A 104 -0.69 12.91 -8.41
CA GLN A 104 -1.87 13.09 -9.27
C GLN A 104 -2.40 11.77 -9.85
N ASP A 105 -1.53 10.84 -10.26
CA ASP A 105 -1.99 9.58 -10.87
C ASP A 105 -2.79 8.70 -9.88
N MET A 106 -2.70 8.96 -8.57
CA MET A 106 -3.48 8.25 -7.56
C MET A 106 -4.98 8.50 -7.75
N LEU A 107 -5.35 9.66 -8.31
CA LEU A 107 -6.73 10.02 -8.63
C LEU A 107 -7.33 9.15 -9.72
N ARG A 108 -6.53 8.41 -10.49
CA ARG A 108 -7.04 7.47 -11.51
C ARG A 108 -7.54 6.16 -10.92
N CYS A 109 -7.49 5.99 -9.60
CA CYS A 109 -7.78 4.71 -8.96
C CYS A 109 -9.28 4.34 -9.02
N ILE A 110 -9.56 3.26 -9.75
CA ILE A 110 -10.90 2.66 -9.85
C ILE A 110 -11.23 1.74 -8.66
N ARG A 111 -10.34 1.62 -7.67
CA ARG A 111 -10.48 0.76 -6.47
C ARG A 111 -10.76 -0.72 -6.80
N CYS A 112 -10.11 -1.26 -7.85
CA CYS A 112 -10.26 -2.67 -8.23
C CYS A 112 -9.59 -3.68 -7.28
N GLY A 113 -8.73 -3.24 -6.35
CA GLY A 113 -8.07 -4.16 -5.40
C GLY A 113 -6.91 -4.99 -5.97
N ALA A 114 -6.63 -4.97 -7.27
CA ALA A 114 -5.53 -5.72 -7.89
C ALA A 114 -4.16 -5.50 -7.20
N CYS A 115 -3.87 -4.26 -6.81
CA CYS A 115 -2.64 -3.93 -6.10
C CYS A 115 -2.54 -4.63 -4.72
N MET A 116 -3.67 -4.81 -4.02
CA MET A 116 -3.74 -5.49 -2.73
C MET A 116 -3.58 -7.01 -2.92
N ASN A 117 -4.30 -7.57 -3.90
CA ASN A 117 -4.26 -8.99 -4.26
C ASN A 117 -2.89 -9.49 -4.73
N HIS A 118 -1.96 -8.59 -5.03
CA HIS A 118 -0.58 -8.93 -5.42
C HIS A 118 0.48 -8.37 -4.48
N CYS A 119 0.07 -7.76 -3.36
CA CYS A 119 1.00 -7.21 -2.38
C CYS A 119 1.38 -8.28 -1.35
N PRO A 120 2.65 -8.73 -1.30
CA PRO A 120 3.07 -9.75 -0.32
C PRO A 120 2.89 -9.27 1.13
N VAL A 121 3.02 -7.97 1.37
CA VAL A 121 2.81 -7.37 2.69
C VAL A 121 1.34 -7.51 3.09
N TYR A 122 0.42 -7.04 2.25
CA TYR A 122 -1.02 -7.12 2.52
C TYR A 122 -1.49 -8.56 2.75
N HIS A 123 -1.02 -9.52 1.95
CA HIS A 123 -1.32 -10.96 2.14
C HIS A 123 -0.86 -11.50 3.49
N THR A 124 0.22 -10.96 4.05
CA THR A 124 0.80 -11.45 5.31
C THR A 124 0.16 -10.78 6.52
N VAL A 125 -0.06 -9.47 6.48
CA VAL A 125 -0.50 -8.68 7.65
C VAL A 125 -1.99 -8.33 7.65
N GLY A 126 -2.67 -8.51 6.52
CA GLY A 126 -4.08 -8.15 6.35
C GLY A 126 -4.34 -6.63 6.29
N GLY A 127 -5.61 -6.28 6.17
CA GLY A 127 -6.04 -4.87 6.03
C GLY A 127 -5.97 -4.06 7.32
N HIS A 128 -6.25 -4.68 8.47
CA HIS A 128 -6.29 -3.98 9.77
C HIS A 128 -4.95 -3.43 10.22
N ALA A 129 -3.84 -4.09 9.86
CA ALA A 129 -2.50 -3.64 10.21
C ALA A 129 -2.11 -2.29 9.57
N TYR A 130 -2.86 -1.81 8.57
CA TYR A 130 -2.65 -0.49 7.96
C TYR A 130 -3.22 0.66 8.81
N GLY A 131 -4.04 0.38 9.82
CA GLY A 131 -4.48 1.39 10.80
C GLY A 131 -5.35 2.52 10.23
N TRP A 132 -5.91 2.36 9.02
CA TRP A 132 -6.79 3.34 8.40
C TRP A 132 -7.80 2.67 7.45
N VAL A 133 -8.78 3.45 6.98
CA VAL A 133 -9.86 2.94 6.09
C VAL A 133 -9.36 2.48 4.71
N TYR A 134 -8.17 2.91 4.29
CA TYR A 134 -7.54 2.49 3.03
C TYR A 134 -6.33 1.60 3.31
N SER A 135 -6.33 0.41 2.73
CA SER A 135 -5.29 -0.60 2.93
C SER A 135 -4.48 -0.89 1.67
N GLY A 136 -3.43 -1.69 1.83
CA GLY A 136 -2.57 -2.15 0.76
C GLY A 136 -1.76 -1.04 0.09
N PRO A 137 -1.16 -1.29 -1.09
CA PRO A 137 -0.31 -0.32 -1.75
C PRO A 137 -0.99 1.00 -2.11
N MET A 138 -2.29 0.97 -2.43
CA MET A 138 -3.07 2.19 -2.67
C MET A 138 -3.24 3.00 -1.38
N GLY A 139 -3.61 2.36 -0.27
CA GLY A 139 -3.72 3.03 1.03
C GLY A 139 -2.38 3.61 1.51
N ALA A 140 -1.27 2.92 1.27
CA ALA A 140 0.06 3.41 1.59
C ALA A 140 0.47 4.69 0.84
N VAL A 141 -0.15 4.97 -0.31
CA VAL A 141 0.04 6.24 -1.04
C VAL A 141 -1.01 7.27 -0.62
N LEU A 142 -2.28 6.89 -0.55
CA LEU A 142 -3.39 7.81 -0.36
C LEU A 142 -3.49 8.32 1.08
N THR A 143 -3.31 7.46 2.07
CA THR A 143 -3.51 7.82 3.49
C THR A 143 -2.60 8.97 3.94
N PRO A 144 -1.29 8.99 3.62
CA PRO A 144 -0.44 10.14 3.95
C PRO A 144 -0.88 11.47 3.29
N SER A 145 -1.54 11.44 2.13
CA SER A 145 -2.13 12.64 1.53
C SER A 145 -3.32 13.17 2.34
N LEU A 146 -4.06 12.29 3.01
CA LEU A 146 -5.31 12.63 3.71
C LEU A 146 -5.07 13.08 5.16
N ILE A 147 -4.19 12.38 5.88
CA ILE A 147 -3.97 12.63 7.33
C ILE A 147 -2.54 13.08 7.66
N GLY A 148 -1.69 13.23 6.65
CA GLY A 148 -0.31 13.66 6.83
C GLY A 148 0.70 12.51 6.96
N VAL A 149 1.92 12.78 6.48
CA VAL A 149 3.05 11.83 6.53
C VAL A 149 3.59 11.63 7.94
N ASP A 150 3.35 12.56 8.87
CA ASP A 150 3.68 12.44 10.29
C ASP A 150 2.88 11.32 10.98
N GLN A 151 1.63 11.10 10.57
CA GLN A 151 0.79 10.02 11.11
C GLN A 151 0.95 8.73 10.30
N ALA A 152 0.98 8.83 8.97
CA ALA A 152 0.89 7.68 8.07
C ALA A 152 2.21 7.31 7.36
N GLY A 153 3.34 7.95 7.70
CA GLY A 153 4.64 7.73 7.05
C GLY A 153 5.16 6.29 7.15
N HIS A 154 4.75 5.56 8.19
CA HIS A 154 5.09 4.15 8.36
C HIS A 154 4.51 3.24 7.26
N LEU A 155 3.41 3.63 6.59
CA LEU A 155 2.77 2.81 5.56
C LEU A 155 3.63 2.66 4.29
N PRO A 156 4.13 3.75 3.66
CA PRO A 156 5.16 3.65 2.63
C PRO A 156 6.41 2.87 3.08
N ASN A 157 6.78 2.96 4.36
CA ASN A 157 7.92 2.25 4.92
C ASN A 157 7.72 0.73 5.03
N ALA A 158 6.48 0.25 5.13
CA ALA A 158 6.19 -1.19 5.17
C ALA A 158 6.36 -1.88 3.80
N SER A 159 6.33 -1.13 2.68
CA SER A 159 6.46 -1.70 1.34
C SER A 159 7.85 -2.30 1.08
N THR A 160 7.87 -3.47 0.43
CA THR A 160 9.09 -4.13 -0.06
C THR A 160 9.59 -3.57 -1.40
N PHE A 161 8.82 -2.67 -2.03
CA PHE A 161 9.13 -2.09 -3.35
C PHE A 161 9.38 -3.12 -4.46
N CYS A 162 8.72 -4.29 -4.40
CA CYS A 162 8.83 -5.32 -5.43
C CYS A 162 8.21 -4.93 -6.80
N GLY A 163 7.47 -3.82 -6.88
CA GLY A 163 6.90 -3.30 -8.13
C GLY A 163 5.65 -4.02 -8.65
N ARG A 164 5.21 -5.12 -8.02
CA ARG A 164 4.09 -5.91 -8.54
C ARG A 164 2.78 -5.12 -8.65
N CYS A 165 2.50 -4.27 -7.66
CA CYS A 165 1.29 -3.44 -7.64
C CYS A 165 1.19 -2.47 -8.84
N GLU A 166 2.32 -1.99 -9.36
CA GLU A 166 2.38 -1.15 -10.56
C GLU A 166 2.21 -2.00 -11.82
N SER A 167 2.90 -3.14 -11.91
CA SER A 167 2.84 -4.04 -13.08
C SER A 167 1.44 -4.58 -13.40
N VAL A 168 0.59 -4.70 -12.38
CA VAL A 168 -0.77 -5.27 -12.48
C VAL A 168 -1.87 -4.22 -12.44
N CYS A 169 -1.52 -2.93 -12.28
CA CYS A 169 -2.52 -1.88 -12.19
C CYS A 169 -3.13 -1.62 -13.59
N PRO A 170 -4.44 -1.84 -13.79
CA PRO A 170 -5.07 -1.57 -15.09
C PRO A 170 -5.04 -0.07 -15.45
N MET A 171 -4.94 0.79 -14.44
CA MET A 171 -4.89 2.25 -14.58
C MET A 171 -3.46 2.80 -14.66
N ARG A 172 -2.44 1.92 -14.70
CA ARG A 172 -1.01 2.28 -14.81
C ARG A 172 -0.54 3.29 -13.75
N ILE A 173 -1.00 3.13 -12.50
CA ILE A 173 -0.64 4.02 -11.39
C ILE A 173 0.74 3.60 -10.82
N PRO A 174 1.75 4.49 -10.80
CA PRO A 174 3.10 4.18 -10.35
C PRO A 174 3.21 4.22 -8.81
N LEU A 175 2.51 3.34 -8.11
CA LEU A 175 2.46 3.29 -6.64
C LEU A 175 3.85 3.21 -5.98
N PRO A 176 4.82 2.41 -6.46
CA PRO A 176 6.18 2.40 -5.92
C PRO A 176 6.93 3.72 -6.07
N ARG A 177 6.68 4.51 -7.12
CA ARG A 177 7.26 5.86 -7.25
C ARG A 177 6.68 6.77 -6.18
N MET A 178 5.35 6.82 -6.06
CA MET A 178 4.66 7.67 -5.08
C MET A 178 5.03 7.33 -3.62
N MET A 179 5.12 6.04 -3.27
CA MET A 179 5.58 5.63 -1.93
C MET A 179 7.03 6.04 -1.65
N ARG A 180 7.91 6.09 -2.66
CA ARG A 180 9.28 6.63 -2.49
C ARG A 180 9.24 8.12 -2.18
N ASN A 181 8.44 8.90 -2.91
CA ASN A 181 8.29 10.33 -2.65
C ASN A 181 7.78 10.60 -1.22
N TRP A 182 6.92 9.73 -0.67
CA TRP A 182 6.54 9.82 0.75
C TRP A 182 7.70 9.56 1.71
N ARG A 183 8.54 8.54 1.44
CA ARG A 183 9.73 8.27 2.25
C ARG A 183 10.74 9.42 2.19
N GLU A 184 10.89 10.06 1.03
CA GLU A 184 11.74 11.24 0.85
C GLU A 184 11.22 12.42 1.68
N ARG A 185 9.92 12.74 1.57
CA ARG A 185 9.28 13.81 2.37
C ARG A 185 9.35 13.55 3.87
N GLU A 186 9.14 12.31 4.30
CA GLU A 186 9.31 11.91 5.70
C GLU A 186 10.76 12.15 6.18
N PHE A 187 11.73 11.81 5.34
CA PHE A 187 13.15 11.97 5.65
C PHE A 187 13.57 13.44 5.72
N GLU A 188 13.12 14.27 4.77
CA GLU A 188 13.38 15.71 4.71
C GLU A 188 12.77 16.44 5.91
N ARG A 189 11.58 16.03 6.35
CA ARG A 189 10.90 16.59 7.52
C ARG A 189 11.42 16.06 8.86
N HIS A 190 12.47 15.22 8.85
CA HIS A 190 13.05 14.59 10.04
C HIS A 190 12.05 13.80 10.89
N LEU A 191 11.04 13.18 10.27
CA LEU A 191 10.00 12.44 10.98
C LEU A 191 10.42 11.00 11.35
N ASN A 192 11.45 10.46 10.70
CA ASN A 192 11.98 9.15 11.07
C ASN A 192 12.66 9.18 12.46
N PRO A 193 12.57 8.09 13.25
CA PRO A 193 13.25 8.00 14.53
C PRO A 193 14.76 8.26 14.43
N ASN A 194 15.29 9.08 15.34
CA ASN A 194 16.71 9.45 15.37
C ASN A 194 17.64 8.22 15.38
N GLY A 195 17.27 7.17 16.12
CA GLY A 195 18.03 5.91 16.16
C GLY A 195 18.12 5.21 14.80
N ALA A 196 17.05 5.25 14.00
CA ALA A 196 17.08 4.69 12.64
C ALA A 196 17.99 5.52 11.72
N ARG A 197 17.92 6.85 11.81
CA ARG A 197 18.76 7.76 11.01
C ARG A 197 20.24 7.62 11.33
N THR A 198 20.59 7.64 12.62
CA THR A 198 21.99 7.47 13.07
C THR A 198 22.49 6.05 12.82
N GLY A 199 21.64 5.05 13.03
CA GLY A 199 21.92 3.64 12.71
C GLY A 199 22.25 3.45 11.23
N LEU A 200 21.40 3.94 10.32
CA LEU A 200 21.67 3.90 8.87
C LEU A 200 22.93 4.67 8.49
N ARG A 201 23.15 5.88 9.05
CA ARG A 201 24.35 6.67 8.77
C ARG A 201 25.62 5.95 9.20
N THR A 202 25.58 5.32 10.37
CA THR A 202 26.70 4.52 10.91
C THR A 202 26.94 3.29 10.04
N TRP A 203 25.89 2.53 9.73
CA TRP A 203 25.98 1.38 8.84
C TRP A 203 26.55 1.77 7.46
N ALA A 204 26.04 2.86 6.86
CA ALA A 204 26.53 3.36 5.58
C ALA A 204 28.00 3.79 5.63
N TYR A 205 28.47 4.38 6.74
CA TYR A 205 29.87 4.75 6.93
C TYR A 205 30.80 3.53 6.87
N PHE A 206 30.42 2.41 7.50
CA PHE A 206 31.17 1.16 7.44
C PHE A 206 30.99 0.48 6.07
N ALA A 207 29.76 0.30 5.59
CA ALA A 207 29.45 -0.42 4.35
C ALA A 207 30.11 0.20 3.11
N LYS A 208 30.24 1.53 3.05
CA LYS A 208 30.95 2.23 1.95
C LYS A 208 32.47 2.07 2.01
N ARG A 209 33.03 1.50 3.09
CA ARG A 209 34.48 1.32 3.31
C ARG A 209 34.81 -0.16 3.52
N PRO A 210 35.01 -0.94 2.44
CA PRO A 210 35.16 -2.41 2.53
C PRO A 210 36.24 -2.87 3.53
N ARG A 211 37.41 -2.21 3.56
CA ARG A 211 38.49 -2.56 4.50
C ARG A 211 38.07 -2.39 5.96
N LEU A 212 37.41 -1.28 6.27
CA LEU A 212 36.92 -0.99 7.62
C LEU A 212 35.77 -1.93 8.00
N TYR A 213 34.84 -2.18 7.07
CA TYR A 213 33.74 -3.13 7.27
C TYR A 213 34.29 -4.53 7.57
N HIS A 214 35.25 -5.02 6.77
CA HIS A 214 35.88 -6.32 6.97
C HIS A 214 36.62 -6.40 8.31
N PHE A 215 37.38 -5.35 8.67
CA PHE A 215 38.07 -5.31 9.95
C PHE A 215 37.08 -5.35 11.13
N ALA A 216 36.08 -4.47 11.15
CA ALA A 216 35.08 -4.41 12.21
C ALA A 216 34.30 -5.73 12.34
N THR A 217 33.82 -6.29 11.24
CA THR A 217 33.07 -7.56 11.25
C THR A 217 33.94 -8.77 11.61
N SER A 218 35.23 -8.76 11.26
CA SER A 218 36.17 -9.83 11.62
C SER A 218 36.37 -9.99 13.13
N ILE A 219 36.15 -8.91 13.89
CA ILE A 219 36.23 -8.87 15.36
C ILE A 219 34.83 -9.08 15.95
N ALA A 220 33.83 -8.37 15.45
CA ALA A 220 32.48 -8.39 16.01
C ALA A 220 31.81 -9.77 15.90
N MET A 221 31.95 -10.48 14.77
CA MET A 221 31.25 -11.74 14.54
C MET A 221 31.73 -12.89 15.45
N PRO A 222 33.04 -13.11 15.69
CA PRO A 222 33.52 -14.08 16.67
C PRO A 222 33.11 -13.75 18.11
N LEU A 223 33.13 -12.46 18.50
CA LEU A 223 32.70 -12.03 19.82
C LEU A 223 31.20 -12.29 20.03
N LEU A 224 30.38 -11.93 19.05
CA LEU A 224 28.94 -12.15 19.07
C LEU A 224 28.61 -13.66 19.07
N SER A 225 29.37 -14.46 18.32
CA SER A 225 29.27 -15.93 18.33
C SER A 225 29.65 -16.55 19.67
N ARG A 226 30.69 -16.04 20.36
CA ARG A 226 31.04 -16.53 21.71
C ARG A 226 30.00 -16.18 22.76
N TRP A 227 29.38 -15.01 22.62
CA TRP A 227 28.35 -14.54 23.53
C TRP A 227 27.00 -15.26 23.33
N ILE A 228 26.53 -15.42 22.09
CA ILE A 228 25.24 -16.06 21.75
C ILE A 228 25.37 -17.58 21.56
N GLY A 229 26.49 -18.05 21.00
CA GLY A 229 26.68 -19.43 20.52
C GLY A 229 26.62 -20.49 21.62
N ARG A 230 26.79 -20.12 22.90
CA ARG A 230 26.54 -21.04 24.03
C ARG A 230 25.05 -21.43 24.18
N ARG A 231 24.13 -20.62 23.66
CA ARG A 231 22.67 -20.82 23.74
C ARG A 231 22.04 -21.23 22.40
N GLY A 232 22.81 -21.27 21.32
CA GLY A 232 22.34 -21.60 19.95
C GLY A 232 21.44 -20.55 19.29
N ARG A 233 20.72 -19.74 20.09
CA ARG A 233 19.83 -18.66 19.65
C ARG A 233 19.91 -17.47 20.62
N ALA A 234 19.68 -16.27 20.11
CA ALA A 234 19.50 -15.07 20.91
C ALA A 234 18.01 -14.78 21.11
N GLN A 235 17.54 -15.00 22.34
CA GLN A 235 16.20 -14.64 22.81
C GLN A 235 16.10 -13.14 23.16
N THR A 236 17.23 -12.50 23.48
CA THR A 236 17.31 -11.06 23.71
C THR A 236 18.61 -10.53 23.12
N LEU A 237 18.52 -9.43 22.38
CA LEU A 237 19.68 -8.75 21.81
C LEU A 237 19.54 -7.23 22.08
N PRO A 238 20.53 -6.60 22.73
CA PRO A 238 20.52 -5.15 22.93
C PRO A 238 20.30 -4.41 21.61
N LEU A 239 19.46 -3.36 21.64
CA LEU A 239 19.08 -2.56 20.46
C LEU A 239 18.25 -3.30 19.39
N ALA A 240 17.92 -4.58 19.59
CA ALA A 240 17.07 -5.37 18.69
C ALA A 240 15.85 -5.99 19.40
N GLY A 241 15.45 -5.42 20.55
CA GLY A 241 14.34 -5.92 21.36
C GLY A 241 13.01 -6.06 20.60
N GLY A 242 12.73 -5.15 19.65
CA GLY A 242 11.52 -5.26 18.80
C GLY A 242 11.52 -6.50 17.89
N TRP A 243 12.70 -7.01 17.51
CA TRP A 243 12.83 -8.25 16.73
C TRP A 243 12.82 -9.46 17.65
N THR A 244 13.64 -9.44 18.71
CA THR A 244 13.77 -10.58 19.63
C THR A 244 12.55 -10.79 20.53
N GLY A 245 11.65 -9.80 20.64
CA GLY A 245 10.36 -9.95 21.32
C GLY A 245 9.37 -10.87 20.60
N HIS A 246 9.55 -11.10 19.30
CA HIS A 246 8.67 -11.96 18.49
C HIS A 246 9.41 -13.10 17.79
N ARG A 247 10.75 -13.03 17.67
CA ARG A 247 11.54 -14.03 16.97
C ARG A 247 12.95 -14.21 17.55
N ASP A 248 13.30 -15.46 17.83
CA ASP A 248 14.67 -15.83 18.17
C ASP A 248 15.61 -15.67 16.97
N LEU A 249 16.74 -14.97 17.18
CA LEU A 249 17.77 -14.83 16.16
C LEU A 249 18.79 -15.98 16.24
N PRO A 250 19.22 -16.57 15.11
CA PRO A 250 20.21 -17.63 15.12
C PRO A 250 21.58 -17.12 15.59
N ALA A 251 22.32 -17.95 16.32
CA ALA A 251 23.69 -17.62 16.71
C ALA A 251 24.60 -17.49 15.47
N PRO A 252 25.48 -16.48 15.41
CA PRO A 252 26.48 -16.39 14.35
C PRO A 252 27.46 -17.57 14.37
N GLN A 253 27.92 -17.99 13.19
CA GLN A 253 28.89 -19.09 13.00
C GLN A 253 30.34 -18.71 13.38
N GLY A 254 30.56 -17.51 13.92
CA GLY A 254 31.87 -17.01 14.33
C GLY A 254 32.66 -16.37 13.20
N ALA A 255 33.14 -17.16 12.25
CA ALA A 255 33.92 -16.65 11.12
C ALA A 255 33.01 -15.98 10.06
N THR A 256 33.41 -14.81 9.56
CA THR A 256 32.74 -14.15 8.43
C THR A 256 32.90 -14.96 7.14
N PHE A 257 31.97 -14.78 6.18
CA PHE A 257 32.09 -15.39 4.84
C PHE A 257 33.46 -15.12 4.20
N GLN A 258 33.98 -13.89 4.32
CA GLN A 258 35.27 -13.53 3.73
C GLN A 258 36.45 -14.26 4.39
N GLN A 259 36.42 -14.47 5.71
CA GLN A 259 37.44 -15.26 6.40
C GLN A 259 37.37 -16.74 5.99
N GLN A 260 36.17 -17.30 5.93
CA GLN A 260 35.94 -18.69 5.48
C GLN A 260 36.41 -18.88 4.03
N TRP A 261 36.11 -17.92 3.16
CA TRP A 261 36.52 -17.95 1.75
C TRP A 261 38.04 -17.88 1.58
N LYS A 262 38.72 -16.98 2.30
CA LYS A 262 40.19 -16.90 2.29
C LYS A 262 40.85 -18.19 2.78
N LYS A 263 40.30 -18.79 3.85
CA LYS A 263 40.79 -20.07 4.39
C LYS A 263 40.65 -21.19 3.35
N LYS A 264 39.46 -21.35 2.75
CA LYS A 264 39.23 -22.35 1.69
C LYS A 264 40.16 -22.18 0.49
N LYS A 265 40.40 -20.94 0.04
CA LYS A 265 41.36 -20.68 -1.04
C LYS A 265 42.79 -21.07 -0.66
N ALA A 266 43.23 -20.72 0.55
CA ALA A 266 44.57 -21.09 1.02
C ALA A 266 44.75 -22.61 1.16
N GLU A 267 43.69 -23.34 1.54
CA GLU A 267 43.67 -24.80 1.61
C GLU A 267 43.66 -25.46 0.23
N ALA A 268 43.01 -24.86 -0.77
CA ALA A 268 42.99 -25.37 -2.15
C ALA A 268 44.31 -25.12 -2.93
N HIS A 269 45.17 -24.23 -2.42
CA HIS A 269 46.48 -23.93 -2.99
C HIS A 269 47.64 -24.62 -2.24
N ARG A 270 47.34 -25.42 -1.22
CA ARG A 270 48.28 -26.33 -0.54
C ARG A 270 48.12 -27.73 -1.08
#